data_AF-A0A3D5BFA1-F1
#
_entry.id   AF-A0A3D5BFA1-F1
#
_cell.length_a   1.000
_cell.length_b   1.000
_cell.length_c   1.000
_cell.angle_alpha   90.00
_cell.angle_beta   90.00
_cell.angle_gamma   90.00
#
_symmetry.space_group_name_H-M   'P 1'
#
loop_
_entity.id
_entity.type
_entity.pdbx_description
1 polymer ?
#
loop_
_entity_poly.entity_id
_entity_poly.type
_entity_poly.pdbx_seq_one_letter_code
_entity_poly.pdbx_strand_id
1 'polypeptide(L)'
;MAEANPADEVAEIPAQQPELSANEVSDELKSKFALALEETGSAPRRQSVTDHAAPARDIHSLDELLKRQIPPLRFEAHVYATEPRQRWVKVNGKDLQEGQWVTADIQIKEITPQYVLLQTGRQLFSVEALSEWSYRLPGR
;
A
#
# COMPACT_ATOMS: atom_id res chain seq x y z
N MET A 1 5.94 -68.78 -22.20
CA MET A 1 6.35 -67.63 -23.03
C MET A 1 5.10 -67.07 -23.67
N ALA A 2 4.67 -65.89 -23.24
CA ALA A 2 3.76 -65.01 -23.98
C ALA A 2 4.26 -63.61 -23.65
N GLU A 3 4.84 -62.99 -24.67
CA GLU A 3 5.70 -61.82 -24.66
C GLU A 3 4.90 -60.57 -25.01
N ALA A 4 5.38 -59.44 -24.50
CA ALA A 4 5.15 -58.06 -24.95
C ALA A 4 3.72 -57.50 -24.86
N ASN A 5 3.50 -56.76 -23.78
CA ASN A 5 2.59 -55.62 -23.72
C ASN A 5 3.23 -54.43 -24.47
N PRO A 6 2.63 -53.88 -25.53
CA PRO A 6 3.15 -52.69 -26.16
C PRO A 6 2.51 -51.42 -25.56
N ALA A 7 3.41 -50.47 -25.28
CA ALA A 7 3.23 -49.03 -25.45
C ALA A 7 2.13 -48.33 -24.63
N ASP A 8 2.61 -47.74 -23.53
CA ASP A 8 2.43 -46.33 -23.18
C ASP A 8 2.04 -45.46 -24.41
N GLU A 9 0.79 -45.01 -24.46
CA GLU A 9 0.39 -43.87 -25.29
C GLU A 9 -0.42 -42.92 -24.40
N VAL A 10 0.32 -41.95 -23.86
CA VAL A 10 -0.20 -40.78 -23.17
C VAL A 10 -1.15 -40.03 -24.11
N ALA A 11 -2.45 -40.13 -23.84
CA ALA A 11 -3.45 -39.32 -24.53
C ALA A 11 -3.22 -37.85 -24.21
N GLU A 12 -2.63 -37.14 -25.16
CA GLU A 12 -2.40 -35.71 -25.16
C GLU A 12 -3.76 -34.99 -25.06
N ILE A 13 -3.96 -34.27 -23.96
CA ILE A 13 -5.15 -33.44 -23.73
C ILE A 13 -5.01 -32.22 -24.65
N PRO A 14 -5.90 -31.98 -25.63
CA PRO A 14 -5.81 -30.78 -26.43
C PRO A 14 -6.09 -29.56 -25.54
N ALA A 15 -5.05 -28.76 -25.33
CA ALA A 15 -5.16 -27.45 -24.68
C ALA A 15 -5.91 -26.50 -25.63
N GLN A 16 -7.24 -26.48 -25.52
CA GLN A 16 -8.06 -25.43 -26.13
C GLN A 16 -7.85 -24.15 -25.33
N GLN A 17 -6.88 -23.34 -25.74
CA GLN A 17 -6.79 -21.95 -25.32
C GLN A 17 -8.02 -21.22 -25.86
N PRO A 18 -8.88 -20.61 -25.02
CA PRO A 18 -9.91 -19.73 -25.53
C PRO A 18 -9.24 -18.49 -26.11
N GLU A 19 -9.13 -18.44 -27.43
CA GLU A 19 -8.81 -17.23 -28.17
C GLU A 19 -9.99 -16.26 -28.02
N LEU A 20 -9.98 -15.50 -26.92
CA LEU A 20 -10.86 -14.38 -26.72
C LEU A 20 -10.48 -13.31 -27.74
N SER A 21 -11.12 -13.36 -28.91
CA SER A 21 -11.04 -12.33 -29.94
C SER A 21 -11.41 -10.97 -29.32
N ALA A 22 -10.40 -10.13 -29.10
CA ALA A 22 -10.53 -8.78 -28.54
C ALA A 22 -11.27 -7.79 -29.46
N ASN A 23 -11.87 -8.27 -30.54
CA ASN A 23 -12.44 -7.46 -31.61
C ASN A 23 -13.96 -7.27 -31.53
N GLU A 24 -14.64 -7.87 -30.55
CA GLU A 24 -16.10 -7.80 -30.38
C GLU A 24 -16.57 -6.91 -29.21
N VAL A 25 -15.67 -6.10 -28.61
CA VAL A 25 -16.09 -5.05 -27.66
C VAL A 25 -16.74 -3.89 -28.44
N SER A 26 -18.02 -4.09 -28.71
CA SER A 26 -18.94 -3.25 -29.46
C SER A 26 -19.06 -1.83 -28.91
N ASP A 27 -19.30 -0.89 -29.84
CA ASP A 27 -19.56 0.55 -29.68
C ASP A 27 -20.52 0.94 -28.55
N GLU A 28 -21.35 0.01 -28.06
CA GLU A 28 -22.21 0.20 -26.91
C GLU A 28 -21.43 0.43 -25.60
N LEU A 29 -20.29 -0.27 -25.40
CA LEU A 29 -19.42 -0.08 -24.24
C LEU A 29 -18.72 1.28 -24.28
N LYS A 30 -18.29 1.71 -25.48
CA LYS A 30 -17.69 3.04 -25.68
C LYS A 30 -18.68 4.15 -25.38
N SER A 31 -19.93 3.97 -25.82
CA SER A 31 -21.00 4.95 -25.59
C SER A 31 -21.40 5.03 -24.12
N LYS A 32 -21.51 3.89 -23.43
CA LYS A 32 -21.74 3.84 -21.98
C LYS A 32 -20.58 4.46 -21.18
N PHE A 33 -19.34 4.28 -21.64
CA PHE A 33 -18.17 4.90 -21.02
C PHE A 33 -18.13 6.42 -21.20
N ALA A 34 -18.48 6.92 -22.38
CA ALA A 34 -18.56 8.36 -22.66
C ALA A 34 -19.64 9.05 -21.80
N LEU A 35 -20.82 8.41 -21.67
CA LEU A 35 -21.91 8.91 -20.82
C LEU A 35 -21.52 8.97 -19.33
N ALA A 36 -20.81 7.96 -18.82
CA ALA A 36 -20.32 7.95 -17.44
C ALA A 36 -19.25 9.03 -17.18
N LEU A 37 -18.42 9.35 -18.19
CA LEU A 37 -17.38 10.38 -18.06
C LEU A 37 -18.00 11.79 -17.99
N GLU A 38 -19.05 12.07 -18.76
CA GLU A 38 -19.75 13.35 -18.74
C GLU A 38 -20.57 13.58 -17.46
N GLU A 39 -21.10 12.53 -16.83
CA GLU A 39 -21.79 12.64 -15.53
C GLU A 39 -20.83 12.96 -14.37
N THR A 40 -19.53 12.72 -14.55
CA THR A 40 -18.46 13.10 -13.60
C THR A 40 -17.90 14.50 -13.87
N GLY A 41 -18.78 15.48 -14.10
CA GLY A 41 -18.48 16.92 -14.17
C GLY A 41 -18.13 17.56 -12.82
N SER A 42 -17.36 16.88 -11.97
CA SER A 42 -16.74 17.48 -10.78
C SER A 42 -15.33 16.95 -10.62
N ALA A 43 -14.39 17.88 -10.82
CA ALA A 43 -12.95 17.73 -10.78
C ALA A 43 -12.46 16.46 -10.06
N PRO A 44 -11.85 15.50 -10.78
CA PRO A 44 -11.01 14.54 -10.10
C PRO A 44 -9.81 15.33 -9.59
N ARG A 45 -9.72 15.54 -8.28
CA ARG A 45 -8.41 15.65 -7.63
C ARG A 45 -7.74 14.31 -7.89
N ARG A 46 -7.13 14.16 -9.07
CA ARG A 46 -6.17 13.09 -9.35
C ARG A 46 -5.05 13.28 -8.34
N GLN A 47 -5.15 12.59 -7.21
CA GLN A 47 -3.96 12.15 -6.52
C GLN A 47 -3.36 11.13 -7.49
N SER A 48 -2.40 11.59 -8.30
CA SER A 48 -1.51 10.70 -9.02
C SER A 48 -0.95 9.75 -7.98
N VAL A 49 -1.39 8.50 -8.00
CA VAL A 49 -0.75 7.43 -7.24
C VAL A 49 0.59 7.23 -7.92
N THR A 50 1.58 8.02 -7.53
CA THR A 50 2.96 7.58 -7.65
C THR A 50 3.06 6.44 -6.64
N ASP A 51 3.13 5.21 -7.13
CA ASP A 51 3.22 3.96 -6.36
C ASP A 51 4.38 3.91 -5.35
N HIS A 52 5.21 4.96 -5.32
CA HIS A 52 6.40 5.13 -4.48
C HIS A 52 6.48 6.48 -3.75
N ALA A 53 5.49 7.38 -3.89
CA ALA A 53 5.48 8.62 -3.12
C ALA A 53 4.82 8.34 -1.76
N ALA A 54 5.46 8.81 -0.69
CA ALA A 54 4.84 8.75 0.63
C ALA A 54 3.45 9.42 0.56
N PRO A 55 2.37 8.72 0.96
CA PRO A 55 1.00 9.23 0.86
C PRO A 55 0.72 10.42 1.80
N ALA A 56 1.67 10.75 2.68
CA ALA A 56 1.63 11.87 3.61
C ALA A 56 2.93 12.69 3.55
N ARG A 57 2.94 13.83 4.25
CA ARG A 57 4.16 14.66 4.36
C ARG A 57 5.20 13.90 5.18
N ASP A 58 6.42 13.83 4.69
CA ASP A 58 7.52 13.23 5.43
C ASP A 58 7.81 13.96 6.74
N ILE A 59 8.15 13.21 7.80
CA ILE A 59 8.42 13.72 9.14
C ILE A 59 9.51 14.80 9.18
N HIS A 60 10.53 14.69 8.31
CA HIS A 60 11.63 15.67 8.22
C HIS A 60 11.15 17.00 7.63
N SER A 61 10.07 16.98 6.85
CA SER A 61 9.49 18.14 6.16
C SER A 61 8.36 18.85 6.93
N LEU A 62 8.07 18.41 8.16
CA LEU A 62 7.06 19.05 9.02
C LEU A 62 7.49 20.43 9.52
N ASP A 63 6.57 21.17 10.13
CA ASP A 63 6.89 22.40 10.87
C ASP A 63 7.70 22.10 12.14
N GLU A 64 8.61 23.00 12.51
CA GLU A 64 9.47 22.83 13.71
C GLU A 64 8.68 22.64 15.00
N LEU A 65 7.57 23.36 15.17
CA LEU A 65 6.70 23.19 16.34
C LEU A 65 6.14 21.77 16.44
N LEU A 66 5.85 21.13 15.31
CA LEU A 66 5.31 19.79 15.26
C LEU A 66 6.40 18.74 15.47
N LYS A 67 7.56 18.90 14.82
CA LYS A 67 8.72 18.01 15.02
C LYS A 67 9.10 17.91 16.51
N ARG A 68 9.01 19.03 17.24
CA ARG A 68 9.26 19.10 18.69
C ARG A 68 8.27 18.34 19.55
N GLN A 69 7.04 18.15 19.07
CA GLN A 69 6.00 17.40 19.79
C GLN A 69 6.11 15.90 19.57
N ILE A 70 6.81 15.47 18.51
CA ILE A 70 6.98 14.05 18.21
C ILE A 70 8.14 13.51 19.06
N PRO A 71 7.86 12.58 20.01
CA PRO A 71 8.90 11.95 20.80
C PRO A 71 9.78 11.06 19.91
N PRO A 72 10.94 10.59 20.40
CA PRO A 72 11.76 9.66 19.64
C PRO A 72 10.95 8.40 19.28
N LEU A 73 11.01 8.03 18.01
CA LEU A 73 10.36 6.83 17.48
C LEU A 73 11.44 5.94 16.88
N ARG A 74 11.56 4.70 17.34
CA ARG A 74 12.45 3.71 16.75
C ARG A 74 11.63 2.59 16.17
N PHE A 75 11.60 2.46 14.84
CA PHE A 75 10.97 1.34 14.16
C PHE A 75 11.95 0.17 14.08
N GLU A 76 11.66 -0.91 14.80
CA GLU A 76 12.54 -2.09 14.90
C GLU A 76 12.11 -3.21 13.94
N ALA A 77 10.81 -3.28 13.65
CA ALA A 77 10.25 -4.27 12.73
C ALA A 77 9.10 -3.66 11.95
N HIS A 78 8.90 -4.15 10.73
CA HIS A 78 7.83 -3.74 9.85
C HIS A 78 7.35 -4.94 9.04
N VAL A 79 6.09 -5.31 9.24
CA VAL A 79 5.43 -6.38 8.51
C VAL A 79 4.24 -5.80 7.76
N TYR A 80 4.31 -5.90 6.44
CA TYR A 80 3.24 -5.53 5.54
C TYR A 80 2.56 -6.80 4.99
N ALA A 81 1.23 -6.74 4.90
CA ALA A 81 0.39 -7.77 4.33
C ALA A 81 -0.77 -7.11 3.58
N THR A 82 -1.37 -7.82 2.62
CA THR A 82 -2.54 -7.31 1.89
C THR A 82 -3.69 -6.95 2.83
N GLU A 83 -3.93 -7.79 3.85
CA GLU A 83 -4.97 -7.58 4.86
C GLU A 83 -4.48 -6.61 5.97
N PRO A 84 -5.15 -5.48 6.21
CA PRO A 84 -4.75 -4.47 7.20
C PRO A 84 -4.55 -5.03 8.61
N ARG A 85 -5.39 -5.99 9.02
CA ARG A 85 -5.32 -6.63 10.35
C ARG A 85 -4.05 -7.45 10.58
N GLN A 86 -3.35 -7.81 9.51
CA GLN A 86 -2.09 -8.57 9.55
C GLN A 86 -0.87 -7.64 9.46
N ARG A 87 -1.07 -6.34 9.24
CA ARG A 87 0.00 -5.34 9.20
C ARG A 87 0.36 -4.90 10.60
N TRP A 88 1.64 -4.90 10.91
CA TRP A 88 2.12 -4.44 12.21
C TRP A 88 3.54 -3.91 12.13
N VAL A 89 3.86 -3.04 13.08
CA VAL A 89 5.19 -2.46 13.25
C VAL A 89 5.60 -2.58 14.69
N LYS A 90 6.88 -2.80 14.93
CA LYS A 90 7.45 -2.67 16.27
C LYS A 90 8.05 -1.28 16.40
N VAL A 91 7.50 -0.46 17.28
CA VAL A 91 7.98 0.89 17.55
C VAL A 91 8.23 1.09 19.03
N ASN A 92 9.41 1.59 19.39
CA ASN A 92 9.82 1.82 20.77
C ASN A 92 9.61 0.57 21.67
N GLY A 93 9.91 -0.62 21.16
CA GLY A 93 9.77 -1.89 21.87
C GLY A 93 8.35 -2.49 21.87
N LYS A 94 7.36 -1.85 21.23
CA LYS A 94 5.96 -2.29 21.24
C LYS A 94 5.47 -2.65 19.84
N ASP A 95 4.80 -3.79 19.73
CA ASP A 95 4.14 -4.22 18.50
C ASP A 95 2.77 -3.54 18.39
N LEU A 96 2.60 -2.72 17.35
CA LEU A 96 1.41 -1.91 17.11
C LEU A 96 0.87 -2.16 15.71
N GLN A 97 -0.45 -2.10 15.59
CA GLN A 97 -1.20 -2.25 14.34
C GLN A 97 -1.84 -0.92 13.93
N GLU A 98 -2.39 -0.88 12.72
CA GLU A 98 -3.21 0.23 12.25
C GLU A 98 -4.35 0.54 13.24
N GLY A 99 -4.55 1.82 13.53
CA GLY A 99 -5.51 2.31 14.52
C GLY A 99 -5.00 2.33 15.97
N GLN A 100 -3.86 1.71 16.28
CA GLN A 100 -3.30 1.76 17.63
C GLN A 100 -2.51 3.05 17.89
N TRP A 101 -2.39 3.40 19.18
CA TRP A 101 -1.70 4.59 19.64
C TRP A 101 -0.24 4.27 20.00
N VAL A 102 0.68 5.00 19.37
CA VAL A 102 2.12 4.93 19.69
C VAL A 102 2.40 5.66 20.99
N THR A 103 1.80 6.84 21.14
CA THR A 103 1.85 7.70 22.33
C THR A 103 0.47 8.32 22.58
N ALA A 104 0.34 9.17 23.61
CA ALA A 104 -0.94 9.82 23.95
C ALA A 104 -1.52 10.65 22.79
N ASP A 105 -0.65 11.20 21.93
CA ASP A 105 -1.04 12.13 20.87
C ASP A 105 -0.77 11.59 19.45
N ILE A 106 -0.17 10.40 19.32
CA ILE A 106 0.23 9.83 18.04
C ILE A 106 -0.42 8.48 17.81
N GLN A 107 -1.16 8.36 16.71
CA GLN A 107 -1.83 7.14 16.27
C GLN A 107 -1.24 6.62 14.95
N ILE A 108 -1.13 5.31 14.80
CA ILE A 108 -0.86 4.68 13.50
C ILE A 108 -2.13 4.73 12.68
N LYS A 109 -2.09 5.38 11.52
CA LYS A 109 -3.22 5.42 10.59
C LYS A 109 -3.17 4.32 9.55
N GLU A 110 -2.01 4.08 9.00
CA GLU A 110 -1.80 3.09 7.96
C GLU A 110 -0.36 2.60 7.99
N ILE A 111 -0.18 1.33 7.66
CA ILE A 111 1.13 0.70 7.49
C ILE A 111 1.24 0.37 6.00
N THR A 112 2.08 1.10 5.27
CA THR A 112 2.32 0.88 3.83
C THR A 112 3.62 0.09 3.64
N PRO A 113 3.91 -0.46 2.46
CA PRO A 113 5.11 -1.28 2.25
C PRO A 113 6.45 -0.59 2.59
N GLN A 114 6.52 0.74 2.43
CA GLN A 114 7.75 1.52 2.61
C GLN A 114 7.67 2.47 3.82
N TYR A 115 6.48 2.91 4.20
CA TYR A 115 6.27 3.95 5.19
C TYR A 115 5.18 3.59 6.21
N VAL A 116 5.28 4.18 7.40
CA VAL A 116 4.21 4.16 8.40
C VAL A 116 3.58 5.55 8.43
N LEU A 117 2.26 5.61 8.24
CA LEU A 117 1.50 6.85 8.35
C LEU A 117 1.07 7.01 9.79
N LEU A 118 1.47 8.12 10.38
CA LEU A 118 1.11 8.49 11.74
C LEU A 118 0.29 9.77 11.71
N GLN A 119 -0.68 9.86 12.63
CA GLN A 119 -1.46 11.06 12.84
C GLN A 119 -1.21 11.60 14.24
N THR A 120 -0.99 12.91 14.31
CA THR A 120 -1.00 13.67 15.57
C THR A 120 -1.96 14.85 15.47
N GLY A 121 -2.97 14.89 16.35
CA GLY A 121 -4.07 15.85 16.25
C GLY A 121 -4.72 15.86 14.87
N ARG A 122 -4.49 16.92 14.09
CA ARG A 122 -5.00 17.11 12.71
C ARG A 122 -3.94 16.91 11.62
N GLN A 123 -2.69 16.61 11.98
CA GLN A 123 -1.61 16.39 11.02
C GLN A 123 -1.41 14.90 10.75
N LEU A 124 -1.37 14.54 9.47
CA LEU A 124 -0.93 13.22 9.00
C LEU A 124 0.48 13.34 8.42
N PHE A 125 1.38 12.46 8.83
CA PHE A 125 2.76 12.43 8.37
C PHE A 125 3.25 11.00 8.17
N SER A 126 4.26 10.83 7.33
CA SER A 126 4.88 9.53 7.07
C SER A 126 6.26 9.46 7.70
N VAL A 127 6.62 8.26 8.15
CA VAL A 127 7.98 7.92 8.56
C VAL A 127 8.39 6.68 7.77
N GLU A 128 9.62 6.66 7.28
CA GLU A 128 10.19 5.48 6.63
C GLU A 128 10.19 4.30 7.60
N ALA A 129 9.82 3.12 7.10
CA ALA A 129 9.87 1.91 7.89
C ALA A 129 11.31 1.57 8.29
N LEU A 130 11.48 0.96 9.47
CA LEU A 130 12.78 0.55 10.01
C LEU A 130 13.77 1.71 10.25
N SER A 131 13.29 2.96 10.18
CA SER A 131 14.08 4.16 10.48
C SER A 131 13.84 4.61 11.92
N GLU A 132 14.74 5.47 12.42
CA GLU A 132 14.55 6.16 13.69
C GLU A 132 14.31 7.65 13.49
N TRP A 133 13.37 8.17 14.26
CA TRP A 133 13.13 9.59 14.40
C TRP A 133 13.59 10.05 15.79
N SER A 134 14.36 11.13 15.82
CA SER A 134 14.62 11.89 17.04
C SER A 134 14.71 13.38 16.72
N TYR A 135 14.04 14.21 17.52
CA TYR A 135 14.17 15.65 17.36
C TYR A 135 15.56 16.09 17.85
N ARG A 136 16.44 16.42 16.90
CA ARG A 136 17.73 17.07 17.19
C ARG A 136 17.56 18.56 16.95
N LEU A 137 17.77 19.36 18.00
CA LEU A 137 17.87 20.81 17.87
C LEU A 137 19.01 21.11 16.87
N PRO A 138 18.76 21.83 15.77
CA PRO A 138 19.85 22.32 14.93
C PRO A 138 20.75 23.19 15.81
N GLY A 139 22.05 22.93 15.77
CA GLY A 139 23.05 23.57 16.63
C GLY A 139 22.92 25.09 16.60
N ARG A 140 22.98 25.68 17.79
CA ARG A 140 23.09 27.13 18.00
C ARG A 140 24.38 27.69 17.40
#